data_AF-A0A8J4TBU0-F1
#
_entry.id   AF-A0A8J4TBU0-F1
#
_cell.length_a   1.000
_cell.length_b   1.000
_cell.length_c   1.000
_cell.angle_alpha   90.00
_cell.angle_beta   90.00
_cell.angle_gamma   90.00
#
_symmetry.space_group_name_H-M   'P 1'
#
loop_
_entity.id
_entity.type
_entity.pdbx_description
1 polymer ?
#
loop_
_entity_poly.entity_id
_entity_poly.type
_entity_poly.pdbx_seq_one_letter_code
_entity_poly.pdbx_strand_id
1 'polypeptide(L)'
;MLQLSDMNTHALPPSIKKASSVIVTKSPYDDREYKYMELPNKMRVLLISDPNTDKAAACMAVNVGSLSDPHQLPGLAHFCEHMLFLGTMKYPTENAYSKFVLEHGGRYNACTSTDETCFAFDINPNHLDKALDIFAQFFIAPLFTESATDREISAIQAEHEKNSCKDTRRLYQLERSLSLPGHDYSRFLSGNRYSLAQSPCARNVDLRENLMEFHDTWYSANLMALVVLGKEPIDKLETLVTSLFGDVPNKDVPQPSWDDSPWVEAVLKKKTFVTPVAELNQLHLMWPIDDYSEFYKSRTHLLGHEGQGSLLSLLKKMGWVNRLTCGVSRPGKGFASLIISMDLTENGLGRVDDIVAKVYQYLRMLRSDEPQEWIFLENQALNNLHFRFKDKEQPYDYVMQSATNLFRYSPGDVLVGPYLLTYFEPVYIKEILGCLHPDNCRMFLVSRTYEPHCTDLERWYNTRFLCMDIPESTLQRWREIECDIGMTLPAANKYIATEFNIHPRPKDFSTVAPELLVSTELSRLWFLPDHQFGFPKAFVTFHIIRS
;
A
#
# COMPACT_ATOMS: atom_id res chain seq x y z
N MET A 1 -19.94 65.34 -43.11
CA MET A 1 -19.88 63.86 -43.09
C MET A 1 -19.64 63.48 -41.63
N LEU A 2 -20.65 63.24 -40.78
CA LEU A 2 -21.58 62.07 -40.73
C LEU A 2 -20.76 60.76 -40.88
N GLN A 3 -20.67 59.82 -39.94
CA GLN A 3 -21.54 59.41 -38.82
C GLN A 3 -20.70 58.73 -37.71
N LEU A 4 -21.10 58.94 -36.45
CA LEU A 4 -20.90 58.00 -35.34
C LEU A 4 -22.21 57.21 -35.21
N SER A 5 -22.13 55.89 -35.13
CA SER A 5 -23.27 55.02 -34.77
C SER A 5 -22.80 53.94 -33.81
N ASP A 6 -23.51 53.86 -32.70
CA ASP A 6 -23.40 52.92 -31.59
C ASP A 6 -23.46 51.45 -32.02
N MET A 7 -22.74 50.59 -31.29
CA MET A 7 -23.22 49.24 -30.98
C MET A 7 -22.90 48.86 -29.53
N ASN A 8 -23.98 48.80 -28.75
CA ASN A 8 -24.09 48.16 -27.44
C ASN A 8 -23.50 46.75 -27.48
N THR A 9 -22.58 46.46 -26.56
CA THR A 9 -22.24 45.09 -26.17
C THR A 9 -22.89 44.80 -24.82
N HIS A 10 -24.02 44.10 -24.84
CA HIS A 10 -24.55 43.44 -23.65
C HIS A 10 -23.59 42.31 -23.28
N ALA A 11 -22.81 42.51 -22.22
CA ALA A 11 -22.07 41.43 -21.57
C ALA A 11 -23.08 40.45 -20.95
N LEU A 12 -23.14 39.24 -21.49
CA LEU A 12 -23.80 38.10 -20.86
C LEU A 12 -23.04 37.76 -19.56
N PRO A 13 -23.72 37.45 -18.45
CA PRO A 13 -23.06 37.04 -17.22
C PRO A 13 -22.31 35.71 -17.43
N PRO A 14 -21.19 35.48 -16.71
CA PRO A 14 -20.42 34.26 -16.82
C PRO A 14 -21.31 33.07 -16.48
N SER A 15 -21.51 32.19 -17.48
CA SER A 15 -22.17 30.92 -17.31
C SER A 15 -21.35 30.09 -16.31
N ILE A 16 -22.00 29.73 -15.20
CA ILE A 16 -21.52 28.72 -14.27
C ILE A 16 -21.35 27.45 -15.09
N LYS A 17 -20.10 27.10 -15.45
CA LYS A 17 -19.78 25.77 -15.93
C LYS A 17 -20.15 24.81 -14.81
N LYS A 18 -21.29 24.12 -14.92
CA LYS A 18 -21.55 22.91 -14.14
C LYS A 18 -20.34 22.01 -14.38
N ALA A 19 -19.52 21.81 -13.35
CA ALA A 19 -18.47 20.80 -13.40
C ALA A 19 -19.13 19.48 -13.80
N SER A 20 -18.63 18.85 -14.86
CA SER A 20 -19.05 17.51 -15.22
C SER A 20 -18.85 16.60 -14.02
N SER A 21 -19.91 15.98 -13.51
CA SER A 21 -19.82 15.02 -12.41
C SER A 21 -18.86 13.90 -12.81
N VAL A 22 -17.82 13.65 -12.01
CA VAL A 22 -16.90 12.55 -12.27
C VAL A 22 -17.65 11.23 -12.10
N ILE A 23 -17.60 10.39 -13.13
CA ILE A 23 -18.16 9.04 -13.08
C ILE A 23 -17.09 8.10 -12.52
N VAL A 24 -17.39 7.49 -11.37
CA VAL A 24 -16.53 6.48 -10.75
C VAL A 24 -16.74 5.15 -11.46
N THR A 25 -15.67 4.59 -12.03
CA THR A 25 -15.71 3.31 -12.73
C THR A 25 -15.80 2.16 -11.71
N LYS A 26 -16.90 1.41 -11.73
CA LYS A 26 -17.15 0.25 -10.85
C LYS A 26 -17.33 -1.04 -11.64
N SER A 27 -17.27 -2.17 -10.96
CA SER A 27 -17.62 -3.46 -11.56
C SER A 27 -19.12 -3.47 -11.96
N PRO A 28 -19.48 -4.11 -13.09
CA PRO A 28 -20.89 -4.29 -13.47
C PRO A 28 -21.68 -5.15 -12.48
N TYR A 29 -21.01 -5.90 -11.58
CA TYR A 29 -21.65 -6.68 -10.53
C TYR A 29 -21.67 -5.98 -9.16
N ASP A 30 -21.16 -4.74 -9.10
CA ASP A 30 -21.19 -3.94 -7.89
C ASP A 30 -22.50 -3.14 -7.82
N ASP A 31 -23.35 -3.49 -6.86
CA ASP A 31 -24.66 -2.88 -6.64
C ASP A 31 -24.61 -1.57 -5.86
N ARG A 32 -23.46 -1.23 -5.27
CA ARG A 32 -23.27 0.00 -4.46
C ARG A 32 -23.28 1.24 -5.36
N GLU A 33 -23.76 2.36 -4.82
CA GLU A 33 -23.69 3.65 -5.49
C GLU A 33 -22.48 4.44 -5.02
N TYR A 34 -21.87 5.20 -5.94
CA TYR A 34 -20.65 5.96 -5.69
C TYR A 34 -20.79 7.39 -6.14
N LYS A 35 -20.26 8.31 -5.35
CA LYS A 35 -20.09 9.71 -5.74
C LYS A 35 -18.74 10.23 -5.29
N TYR A 36 -17.93 10.67 -6.25
CA TYR A 36 -16.76 11.49 -5.97
C TYR A 36 -17.17 12.96 -5.92
N MET A 37 -16.63 13.69 -4.95
CA MET A 37 -16.75 15.14 -4.87
C MET A 37 -15.51 15.75 -4.22
N GLU A 38 -15.35 17.05 -4.42
CA GLU A 38 -14.37 17.86 -3.71
C GLU A 38 -15.13 18.89 -2.88
N LEU A 39 -14.82 18.99 -1.59
CA LEU A 39 -15.41 20.00 -0.71
C LEU A 39 -14.83 21.38 -1.02
N PRO A 40 -15.49 22.49 -0.62
CA PRO A 40 -14.95 23.85 -0.82
C PRO A 40 -13.55 24.07 -0.22
N ASN A 41 -13.18 23.30 0.81
CA ASN A 41 -11.86 23.30 1.43
C ASN A 41 -10.84 22.38 0.71
N LYS A 42 -11.12 21.94 -0.53
CA LYS A 42 -10.28 21.08 -1.39
C LYS A 42 -10.09 19.64 -0.90
N MET A 43 -10.83 19.21 0.13
CA MET A 43 -10.82 17.81 0.57
C MET A 43 -11.47 16.91 -0.48
N ARG A 44 -10.78 15.82 -0.83
CA ARG A 44 -11.29 14.80 -1.75
C ARG A 44 -12.23 13.87 -0.99
N VAL A 45 -13.41 13.60 -1.54
CA VAL A 45 -14.40 12.75 -0.88
C VAL A 45 -14.94 11.69 -1.83
N LEU A 46 -15.00 10.44 -1.37
CA LEU A 46 -15.74 9.36 -2.02
C LEU A 46 -16.87 8.89 -1.09
N LEU A 47 -18.10 9.02 -1.56
CA LEU A 47 -19.29 8.52 -0.87
C LEU A 47 -19.71 7.19 -1.48
N ILE A 48 -20.06 6.24 -0.61
CA ILE A 48 -20.48 4.89 -0.97
C ILE A 48 -21.82 4.61 -0.28
N SER A 49 -22.88 4.47 -1.08
CA SER A 49 -24.20 4.07 -0.55
C SER A 49 -24.39 2.57 -0.78
N ASP A 50 -24.58 1.84 0.32
CA ASP A 50 -24.87 0.42 0.33
C ASP A 50 -26.05 0.15 1.28
N PRO A 51 -27.30 0.18 0.79
CA PRO A 51 -28.48 -0.04 1.62
C PRO A 51 -28.49 -1.39 2.36
N ASN A 52 -27.73 -2.37 1.85
CA ASN A 52 -27.66 -3.74 2.36
C ASN A 52 -26.47 -3.97 3.31
N THR A 53 -25.65 -2.95 3.60
CA THR A 53 -24.47 -3.15 4.47
C THR A 53 -24.86 -3.45 5.91
N ASP A 54 -24.17 -4.38 6.58
CA ASP A 54 -24.36 -4.63 8.01
C ASP A 54 -23.61 -3.60 8.88
N LYS A 55 -22.57 -2.99 8.33
CA LYS A 55 -21.76 -1.95 8.99
C LYS A 55 -21.55 -0.74 8.09
N ALA A 56 -21.67 0.44 8.67
CA ALA A 56 -21.15 1.65 8.05
C ALA A 56 -19.66 1.78 8.38
N ALA A 57 -18.91 2.50 7.55
CA ALA A 57 -17.49 2.71 7.77
C ALA A 57 -17.04 4.06 7.21
N ALA A 58 -15.98 4.61 7.78
CA ALA A 58 -15.31 5.77 7.20
C ALA A 58 -13.81 5.69 7.39
N CYS A 59 -13.08 6.30 6.45
CA CYS A 59 -11.64 6.47 6.54
C CYS A 59 -11.25 7.89 6.12
N MET A 60 -10.44 8.55 6.95
CA MET A 60 -9.72 9.76 6.57
C MET A 60 -8.26 9.40 6.35
N ALA A 61 -7.74 9.63 5.15
CA ALA A 61 -6.32 9.55 4.86
C ALA A 61 -5.76 10.97 4.72
N VAL A 62 -4.62 11.24 5.35
CA VAL A 62 -3.84 12.47 5.23
C VAL A 62 -2.58 12.11 4.46
N ASN A 63 -2.29 12.85 3.38
CA ASN A 63 -1.14 12.63 2.49
C ASN A 63 0.16 13.19 3.09
N VAL A 64 0.37 12.88 4.37
CA VAL A 64 1.53 13.20 5.19
C VAL A 64 1.77 12.01 6.12
N GLY A 65 3.02 11.59 6.21
CA GLY A 65 3.43 10.50 7.08
C GLY A 65 4.76 10.82 7.78
N SER A 66 5.42 9.75 8.20
CA SER A 66 6.63 9.81 9.00
C SER A 66 7.88 10.34 8.26
N LEU A 67 7.86 10.44 6.93
CA LEU A 67 8.88 11.18 6.16
C LEU A 67 8.80 12.69 6.38
N SER A 68 7.70 13.21 6.92
CA SER A 68 7.54 14.62 7.28
C SER A 68 7.89 14.91 8.74
N ASP A 69 8.35 13.90 9.51
CA ASP A 69 8.79 14.08 10.89
C ASP A 69 9.93 15.11 10.98
N PRO A 70 9.90 16.05 11.93
CA PRO A 70 11.05 16.90 12.21
C PRO A 70 12.28 16.05 12.53
N HIS A 71 13.47 16.43 12.07
CA HIS A 71 14.70 15.69 12.35
C HIS A 71 14.96 15.51 13.85
N GLN A 72 14.53 16.48 14.65
CA GLN A 72 14.61 16.44 16.10
C GLN A 72 13.62 15.45 16.75
N LEU A 73 12.56 15.02 16.07
CA LEU A 73 11.47 14.23 16.63
C LEU A 73 11.06 13.06 15.71
N PRO A 74 11.95 12.08 15.47
CA PRO A 74 11.57 10.89 14.70
C PRO A 74 10.45 10.12 15.41
N GLY A 75 9.36 9.85 14.69
CA GLY A 75 8.12 9.26 15.18
C GLY A 75 7.02 10.26 15.53
N LEU A 76 7.16 11.56 15.21
CA LEU A 76 6.17 12.58 15.57
C LEU A 76 4.83 12.39 14.84
N ALA A 77 4.83 12.01 13.57
CA ALA A 77 3.61 11.71 12.81
C ALA A 77 2.83 10.55 13.46
N HIS A 78 3.54 9.49 13.85
CA HIS A 78 2.95 8.36 14.55
C HIS A 78 2.46 8.75 15.95
N PHE A 79 3.19 9.60 16.67
CA PHE A 79 2.72 10.14 17.94
C PHE A 79 1.48 11.02 17.78
N CYS A 80 1.42 11.83 16.72
CA CYS A 80 0.25 12.62 16.38
C CYS A 80 -0.97 11.73 16.14
N GLU A 81 -0.81 10.65 15.38
CA GLU A 81 -1.85 9.65 15.16
C GLU A 81 -2.47 9.15 16.48
N HIS A 82 -1.63 8.73 17.44
CA HIS A 82 -2.08 8.27 18.76
C HIS A 82 -2.85 9.36 19.51
N MET A 83 -2.29 10.57 19.55
CA MET A 83 -2.85 11.65 20.37
C MET A 83 -4.19 12.18 19.86
N LEU A 84 -4.50 12.01 18.56
CA LEU A 84 -5.79 12.40 17.99
C LEU A 84 -6.98 11.60 18.56
N PHE A 85 -6.75 10.40 19.08
CA PHE A 85 -7.79 9.61 19.73
C PHE A 85 -8.17 10.11 21.13
N LEU A 86 -7.38 11.01 21.73
CA LEU A 86 -7.43 11.32 23.16
C LEU A 86 -8.17 12.60 23.51
N GLY A 87 -9.18 12.92 22.72
CA GLY A 87 -10.12 14.00 23.01
C GLY A 87 -9.87 15.27 22.19
N THR A 88 -10.96 15.96 21.95
CA THR A 88 -11.05 17.16 21.11
C THR A 88 -11.84 18.23 21.83
N MET A 89 -11.80 19.47 21.34
CA MET A 89 -12.53 20.59 21.98
C MET A 89 -14.03 20.30 22.16
N LYS A 90 -14.68 19.67 21.17
CA LYS A 90 -16.12 19.31 21.23
C LYS A 90 -16.37 18.04 22.05
N TYR A 91 -15.39 17.13 22.10
CA TYR A 91 -15.46 15.86 22.83
C TYR A 91 -14.23 15.69 23.74
N PRO A 92 -14.15 16.41 24.87
CA PRO A 92 -12.92 16.53 25.64
C PRO A 92 -12.60 15.30 26.50
N THR A 93 -13.53 14.36 26.65
CA THR A 93 -13.27 13.11 27.36
C THR A 93 -12.35 12.23 26.53
N GLU A 94 -11.18 11.86 27.07
CA GLU A 94 -10.11 11.18 26.32
C GLU A 94 -10.58 9.93 25.58
N ASN A 95 -11.46 9.13 26.18
CA ASN A 95 -11.96 7.90 25.56
C ASN A 95 -13.34 8.06 24.89
N ALA A 96 -13.81 9.28 24.62
CA ALA A 96 -15.14 9.52 24.03
C ALA A 96 -15.32 8.77 22.72
N TYR A 97 -14.32 8.86 21.83
CA TYR A 97 -14.35 8.21 20.53
C TYR A 97 -14.30 6.69 20.64
N SER A 98 -13.29 6.17 21.34
CA SER A 98 -13.09 4.72 21.47
C SER A 98 -14.26 4.03 22.16
N LYS A 99 -14.78 4.63 23.24
CA LYS A 99 -15.97 4.15 23.93
C LYS A 99 -17.19 4.13 23.00
N PHE A 100 -17.44 5.23 22.27
CA PHE A 100 -18.60 5.32 21.39
C PHE A 100 -18.56 4.26 20.28
N VAL A 101 -17.42 4.08 19.60
CA VAL A 101 -17.30 3.09 18.53
C VAL A 101 -17.51 1.66 19.06
N LEU A 102 -16.88 1.31 20.19
CA LEU A 102 -16.98 -0.03 20.77
C LEU A 102 -18.38 -0.35 21.31
N GLU A 103 -19.06 0.59 21.97
CA GLU A 103 -20.42 0.40 22.50
C GLU A 103 -21.46 0.18 21.38
N HIS A 104 -21.18 0.63 20.17
CA HIS A 104 -22.07 0.50 19.01
C HIS A 104 -21.59 -0.56 18.00
N GLY A 105 -20.85 -1.58 18.47
CA GLY A 105 -20.47 -2.76 17.69
C GLY A 105 -19.43 -2.48 16.60
N GLY A 106 -18.74 -1.35 16.70
CA GLY A 106 -17.71 -0.92 15.76
C GLY A 106 -16.30 -1.36 16.17
N ARG A 107 -15.37 -1.15 15.25
CA ARG A 107 -13.93 -1.14 15.51
C ARG A 107 -13.31 0.11 14.92
N TYR A 108 -12.19 0.55 15.46
CA TYR A 108 -11.41 1.66 14.93
C TYR A 108 -9.93 1.30 14.94
N ASN A 109 -9.16 1.93 14.06
CA ASN A 109 -7.71 1.90 14.08
C ASN A 109 -7.16 3.08 13.28
N ALA A 110 -5.85 3.26 13.36
CA ALA A 110 -5.11 4.11 12.45
C ALA A 110 -3.78 3.47 12.06
N CYS A 111 -3.13 4.04 11.05
CA CYS A 111 -1.78 3.66 10.67
C CYS A 111 -1.03 4.82 10.01
N THR A 112 0.19 5.04 10.49
CA THR A 112 1.16 5.96 9.92
C THR A 112 2.14 5.18 9.03
N SER A 113 2.15 5.53 7.75
CA SER A 113 3.12 5.06 6.76
C SER A 113 4.22 6.10 6.56
N THR A 114 5.03 5.95 5.52
CA THR A 114 6.10 6.90 5.16
C THR A 114 5.54 8.24 4.70
N ASP A 115 4.57 8.26 3.79
CA ASP A 115 4.01 9.48 3.20
C ASP A 115 2.50 9.65 3.43
N GLU A 116 1.85 8.75 4.19
CA GLU A 116 0.41 8.78 4.45
C GLU A 116 0.09 8.42 5.91
N THR A 117 -0.94 9.02 6.49
CA THR A 117 -1.53 8.64 7.80
C THR A 117 -3.02 8.39 7.62
N CYS A 118 -3.50 7.18 7.95
CA CYS A 118 -4.90 6.79 7.75
C CYS A 118 -5.59 6.53 9.09
N PHE A 119 -6.80 7.05 9.26
CA PHE A 119 -7.67 6.81 10.40
C PHE A 119 -8.98 6.20 9.91
N ALA A 120 -9.40 5.07 10.48
CA ALA A 120 -10.59 4.39 10.01
C ALA A 120 -11.42 3.80 11.15
N PHE A 121 -12.73 3.70 10.91
CA PHE A 121 -13.65 2.95 11.76
C PHE A 121 -14.74 2.28 10.96
N ASP A 122 -15.32 1.24 11.56
CA ASP A 122 -16.65 0.72 11.22
C ASP A 122 -17.56 0.83 12.43
N ILE A 123 -18.87 0.88 12.18
CA ILE A 123 -19.89 1.02 13.22
C ILE A 123 -21.23 0.49 12.71
N ASN A 124 -22.15 0.19 13.63
CA ASN A 124 -23.55 -0.02 13.27
C ASN A 124 -24.08 1.21 12.48
N PRO A 125 -24.71 1.02 11.30
CA PRO A 125 -25.14 2.11 10.42
C PRO A 125 -26.00 3.19 11.10
N ASN A 126 -26.80 2.82 12.10
CA ASN A 126 -27.68 3.75 12.81
C ASN A 126 -26.93 4.83 13.62
N HIS A 127 -25.62 4.67 13.82
CA HIS A 127 -24.78 5.57 14.62
C HIS A 127 -23.68 6.25 13.79
N LEU A 128 -23.74 6.14 12.45
CA LEU A 128 -22.74 6.71 11.54
C LEU A 128 -22.62 8.23 11.70
N ASP A 129 -23.74 8.93 11.82
CA ASP A 129 -23.81 10.38 11.96
C ASP A 129 -23.00 10.90 13.16
N LYS A 130 -23.22 10.29 14.33
CA LYS A 130 -22.55 10.66 15.56
C LYS A 130 -21.08 10.23 15.56
N ALA A 131 -20.77 9.06 15.00
CA ALA A 131 -19.39 8.61 14.87
C ALA A 131 -18.57 9.56 13.97
N LEU A 132 -19.13 9.96 12.82
CA LEU A 132 -18.51 10.93 11.93
C LEU A 132 -18.33 12.30 12.60
N ASP A 133 -19.31 12.74 13.40
CA ASP A 133 -19.19 14.02 14.10
C ASP A 133 -18.06 14.02 15.14
N ILE A 134 -17.88 12.93 15.89
CA ILE A 134 -16.74 12.79 16.81
C ILE A 134 -15.42 12.69 16.02
N PHE A 135 -15.41 11.89 14.95
CA PHE A 135 -14.25 11.65 14.11
C PHE A 135 -13.74 12.91 13.40
N ALA A 136 -14.63 13.75 12.89
CA ALA A 136 -14.27 15.01 12.23
C ALA A 136 -13.44 15.94 13.13
N GLN A 137 -13.67 15.91 14.45
CA GLN A 137 -12.99 16.79 15.39
C GLN A 137 -11.49 16.51 15.51
N PHE A 138 -11.02 15.31 15.13
CA PHE A 138 -9.59 14.98 15.10
C PHE A 138 -8.83 15.91 14.15
N PHE A 139 -9.50 16.34 13.08
CA PHE A 139 -8.94 17.17 12.02
C PHE A 139 -9.25 18.66 12.19
N ILE A 140 -10.07 19.02 13.19
CA ILE A 140 -10.50 20.40 13.45
C ILE A 140 -9.81 20.98 14.69
N ALA A 141 -9.96 20.33 15.85
CA ALA A 141 -9.51 20.89 17.13
C ALA A 141 -9.16 19.81 18.17
N PRO A 142 -8.08 19.04 17.96
CA PRO A 142 -7.53 18.13 18.98
C PRO A 142 -6.96 18.87 20.19
N LEU A 143 -7.02 18.27 21.38
CA LEU A 143 -6.56 18.91 22.63
C LEU A 143 -5.06 18.74 22.89
N PHE A 144 -4.49 17.61 22.47
CA PHE A 144 -3.13 17.19 22.79
C PHE A 144 -2.81 17.37 24.29
N THR A 145 -3.60 16.76 25.18
CA THR A 145 -3.49 17.00 26.63
C THR A 145 -2.14 16.53 27.19
N GLU A 146 -1.52 17.37 28.02
CA GLU A 146 -0.21 17.08 28.63
C GLU A 146 -0.25 15.81 29.50
N SER A 147 -1.38 15.59 30.19
CA SER A 147 -1.59 14.39 31.03
C SER A 147 -1.61 13.07 30.25
N ALA A 148 -1.85 13.11 28.93
CA ALA A 148 -1.88 11.93 28.09
C ALA A 148 -0.51 11.63 27.44
N THR A 149 0.31 12.65 27.22
CA THR A 149 1.60 12.57 26.51
C THR A 149 2.49 11.43 27.01
N ASP A 150 2.78 11.38 28.31
CA ASP A 150 3.68 10.37 28.88
C ASP A 150 3.11 8.94 28.79
N ARG A 151 1.79 8.79 28.90
CA ARG A 151 1.12 7.49 28.76
C ARG A 151 1.20 7.00 27.32
N GLU A 152 0.98 7.86 26.34
CA GLU A 152 1.07 7.48 24.93
C GLU A 152 2.50 7.21 24.47
N ILE A 153 3.49 7.96 24.98
CA ILE A 153 4.90 7.60 24.76
C ILE A 153 5.20 6.19 25.31
N SER A 154 4.54 5.80 26.41
CA SER A 154 4.65 4.44 26.95
C SER A 154 4.01 3.39 26.03
N ALA A 155 2.88 3.70 25.41
CA ALA A 155 2.24 2.83 24.42
C ALA A 155 3.13 2.64 23.19
N ILE A 156 3.66 3.73 22.61
CA ILE A 156 4.58 3.67 21.46
C ILE A 156 5.84 2.87 21.78
N GLN A 157 6.39 3.04 22.99
CA GLN A 157 7.53 2.21 23.43
C GLN A 157 7.17 0.71 23.40
N ALA A 158 6.01 0.34 23.94
CA ALA A 158 5.58 -1.07 23.96
C ALA A 158 5.36 -1.61 22.54
N GLU A 159 4.87 -0.79 21.61
CA GLU A 159 4.75 -1.16 20.20
C GLU A 159 6.10 -1.35 19.52
N HIS A 160 7.07 -0.46 19.76
CA HIS A 160 8.44 -0.59 19.28
C HIS A 160 9.10 -1.88 19.79
N GLU A 161 8.94 -2.18 21.09
CA GLU A 161 9.43 -3.41 21.71
C GLU A 161 8.78 -4.65 21.09
N LYS A 162 7.46 -4.64 20.89
CA LYS A 162 6.73 -5.71 20.19
C LYS A 162 7.22 -5.91 18.76
N ASN A 163 7.59 -4.84 18.07
CA ASN A 163 8.10 -4.90 16.70
C ASN A 163 9.59 -5.27 16.63
N SER A 164 10.32 -5.19 17.74
CA SER A 164 11.76 -5.43 17.79
C SER A 164 12.17 -6.86 17.41
N CYS A 165 11.26 -7.83 17.59
CA CYS A 165 11.45 -9.23 17.20
C CYS A 165 11.00 -9.55 15.76
N LYS A 166 10.40 -8.60 15.02
CA LYS A 166 9.91 -8.83 13.65
C LYS A 166 11.03 -8.55 12.64
N ASP A 167 11.53 -9.59 11.99
CA ASP A 167 12.60 -9.46 10.99
C ASP A 167 12.28 -8.52 9.84
N THR A 168 11.01 -8.45 9.42
CA THR A 168 10.58 -7.49 8.39
C THR A 168 10.76 -6.04 8.81
N ARG A 169 10.50 -5.69 10.09
CA ARG A 169 10.72 -4.33 10.62
C ARG A 169 12.20 -4.04 10.81
N ARG A 170 12.95 -5.02 11.29
CA ARG A 170 14.42 -4.95 11.48
C ARG A 170 15.13 -4.69 10.15
N LEU A 171 14.78 -5.44 9.11
CA LEU A 171 15.35 -5.28 7.77
C LEU A 171 14.94 -3.95 7.14
N TYR A 172 13.67 -3.56 7.28
CA TYR A 172 13.17 -2.29 6.75
C TYR A 172 13.88 -1.09 7.39
N GLN A 173 14.07 -1.08 8.71
CA GLN A 173 14.82 0.01 9.37
C GLN A 173 16.31 -0.05 9.02
N LEU A 174 16.91 -1.24 8.89
CA LEU A 174 18.32 -1.39 8.50
C LEU A 174 18.59 -0.84 7.10
N GLU A 175 17.77 -1.19 6.11
CA GLU A 175 17.90 -0.71 4.73
C GLU A 175 17.95 0.83 4.68
N ARG A 176 17.05 1.45 5.47
CA ARG A 176 16.91 2.90 5.62
C ARG A 176 18.10 3.54 6.33
N SER A 177 18.56 2.93 7.43
CA SER A 177 19.75 3.39 8.16
C SER A 177 21.02 3.31 7.30
N LEU A 178 21.04 2.47 6.25
CA LEU A 178 22.13 2.35 5.28
C LEU A 178 21.92 3.17 3.98
N SER A 179 20.86 3.97 3.90
CA SER A 179 20.64 4.92 2.80
C SER A 179 21.42 6.24 3.01
N LEU A 180 21.28 7.21 2.10
CA LEU A 180 21.98 8.49 2.16
C LEU A 180 21.81 9.17 3.55
N PRO A 181 22.90 9.39 4.31
CA PRO A 181 22.80 10.06 5.61
C PRO A 181 22.25 11.47 5.46
N GLY A 182 21.21 11.79 6.24
CA GLY A 182 20.56 13.11 6.23
C GLY A 182 19.31 13.18 5.36
N HIS A 183 19.12 12.27 4.41
CA HIS A 183 17.86 12.18 3.67
C HIS A 183 16.72 11.75 4.61
N ASP A 184 15.54 12.32 4.45
CA ASP A 184 14.31 12.01 5.20
C ASP A 184 13.99 10.51 5.29
N TYR A 185 14.29 9.76 4.22
CA TYR A 185 14.10 8.32 4.16
C TYR A 185 14.93 7.54 5.17
N SER A 186 16.05 8.09 5.67
CA SER A 186 16.90 7.45 6.68
C SER A 186 16.36 7.55 8.12
N ARG A 187 15.32 8.38 8.37
CA ARG A 187 14.80 8.67 9.71
C ARG A 187 14.15 7.44 10.39
N PHE A 188 14.00 7.47 11.70
CA PHE A 188 13.26 6.43 12.42
C PHE A 188 11.77 6.76 12.49
N LEU A 189 10.93 5.94 11.84
CA LEU A 189 9.51 6.29 11.64
C LEU A 189 8.60 5.89 12.80
N SER A 190 8.94 4.82 13.52
CA SER A 190 8.04 4.30 14.55
C SER A 190 7.99 5.19 15.78
N GLY A 191 9.08 5.90 16.09
CA GLY A 191 9.25 6.57 17.37
C GLY A 191 9.44 5.60 18.53
N ASN A 192 10.04 6.10 19.60
CA ASN A 192 10.15 5.41 20.87
C ASN A 192 10.37 6.44 21.99
N ARG A 193 10.47 5.99 23.24
CA ARG A 193 10.70 6.90 24.38
C ARG A 193 11.99 7.72 24.23
N TYR A 194 13.02 7.16 23.60
CA TYR A 194 14.26 7.90 23.38
C TYR A 194 14.06 9.05 22.36
N SER A 195 13.41 8.79 21.22
CA SER A 195 13.23 9.79 20.16
C SER A 195 12.18 10.86 20.50
N LEU A 196 11.15 10.51 21.26
CA LEU A 196 10.03 11.41 21.58
C LEU A 196 10.18 12.12 22.94
N ALA A 197 10.85 11.52 23.93
CA ALA A 197 10.98 12.10 25.27
C ALA A 197 12.42 12.44 25.66
N GLN A 198 13.32 11.45 25.67
CA GLN A 198 14.66 11.62 26.27
C GLN A 198 15.57 12.54 25.44
N SER A 199 15.64 12.32 24.12
CA SER A 199 16.48 13.13 23.22
C SER A 199 15.97 14.57 23.06
N PRO A 200 14.65 14.83 22.92
CA PRO A 200 14.11 16.18 22.88
C PRO A 200 14.30 16.94 24.20
N CYS A 201 14.05 16.30 25.34
CA CYS A 201 14.27 16.89 26.67
C CYS A 201 15.73 17.33 26.85
N ALA A 202 16.68 16.49 26.46
CA ALA A 202 18.11 16.82 26.52
C ALA A 202 18.52 18.00 25.62
N ARG A 203 17.70 18.36 24.63
CA ARG A 203 17.93 19.46 23.69
C ARG A 203 16.99 20.66 23.91
N ASN A 204 16.22 20.67 25.01
CA ASN A 204 15.20 21.67 25.31
C ASN A 204 14.17 21.86 24.18
N VAL A 205 13.75 20.76 23.54
CA VAL A 205 12.69 20.75 22.52
C VAL A 205 11.38 20.33 23.19
N ASP A 206 10.35 21.18 23.11
CA ASP A 206 9.02 20.88 23.61
C ASP A 206 8.26 19.97 22.62
N LEU A 207 7.99 18.73 23.04
CA LEU A 207 7.28 17.74 22.23
C LEU A 207 5.85 18.17 21.90
N ARG A 208 5.14 18.76 22.87
CA ARG A 208 3.73 19.10 22.73
C ARG A 208 3.55 20.29 21.79
N GLU A 209 4.41 21.29 21.91
CA GLU A 209 4.43 22.43 20.99
C GLU A 209 4.71 21.97 19.55
N ASN A 210 5.73 21.13 19.36
CA ASN A 210 6.06 20.58 18.03
C ASN A 210 4.93 19.69 17.49
N LEU A 211 4.20 18.97 18.35
CA LEU A 211 3.04 18.18 17.94
C LEU A 211 1.89 19.07 17.45
N MET A 212 1.61 20.15 18.18
CA MET A 212 0.61 21.15 17.78
C MET A 212 1.00 21.83 16.46
N GLU A 213 2.27 22.20 16.31
CA GLU A 213 2.82 22.77 15.08
C GLU A 213 2.76 21.78 13.91
N PHE A 214 3.02 20.49 14.17
CA PHE A 214 2.93 19.44 13.15
C PHE A 214 1.49 19.28 12.64
N HIS A 215 0.51 19.24 13.53
CA HIS A 215 -0.91 19.21 13.14
C HIS A 215 -1.31 20.50 12.41
N ASP A 216 -0.90 21.66 12.94
CA ASP A 216 -1.20 22.93 12.29
C ASP A 216 -0.53 23.06 10.93
N THR A 217 0.66 22.52 10.72
CA THR A 217 1.34 22.57 9.41
C THR A 217 0.74 21.59 8.42
N TRP A 218 0.56 20.33 8.82
CA TRP A 218 0.35 19.23 7.87
C TRP A 218 -1.11 18.76 7.74
N TYR A 219 -1.91 18.90 8.80
CA TYR A 219 -3.32 18.48 8.79
C TYR A 219 -4.15 19.59 8.14
N SER A 220 -4.06 19.66 6.81
CA SER A 220 -4.78 20.59 5.94
C SER A 220 -5.75 19.84 5.02
N ALA A 221 -6.95 20.37 4.84
CA ALA A 221 -8.01 19.75 4.04
C ALA A 221 -7.58 19.39 2.60
N ASN A 222 -6.74 20.20 1.94
CA ASN A 222 -6.26 19.91 0.58
C ASN A 222 -5.34 18.66 0.47
N LEU A 223 -4.79 18.19 1.58
CA LEU A 223 -3.99 16.96 1.66
C LEU A 223 -4.82 15.76 2.17
N MET A 224 -6.13 15.94 2.36
CA MET A 224 -7.02 14.93 2.94
C MET A 224 -7.92 14.27 1.90
N ALA A 225 -8.11 12.96 2.09
CA ALA A 225 -9.05 12.14 1.35
C ALA A 225 -9.96 11.40 2.32
N LEU A 226 -11.27 11.66 2.23
CA LEU A 226 -12.29 11.04 3.06
C LEU A 226 -13.11 10.05 2.24
N VAL A 227 -13.32 8.85 2.79
CA VAL A 227 -14.26 7.88 2.24
C VAL A 227 -15.31 7.55 3.29
N VAL A 228 -16.58 7.60 2.93
CA VAL A 228 -17.70 7.26 3.81
C VAL A 228 -18.61 6.25 3.14
N LEU A 229 -18.86 5.14 3.82
CA LEU A 229 -19.78 4.08 3.44
C LEU A 229 -20.92 3.98 4.44
N GLY A 230 -22.16 4.09 3.98
CA GLY A 230 -23.36 4.00 4.81
C GLY A 230 -24.56 3.39 4.11
N LYS A 231 -25.65 3.19 4.85
CA LYS A 231 -26.96 2.77 4.30
C LYS A 231 -27.70 3.92 3.64
N GLU A 232 -27.34 5.14 4.02
CA GLU A 232 -27.95 6.36 3.57
C GLU A 232 -27.81 6.56 2.05
N PRO A 233 -28.82 7.15 1.39
CA PRO A 233 -28.68 7.62 0.02
C PRO A 233 -27.52 8.62 -0.12
N ILE A 234 -26.91 8.66 -1.30
CA ILE A 234 -25.76 9.51 -1.61
C ILE A 234 -25.99 10.99 -1.20
N ASP A 235 -27.17 11.55 -1.48
CA ASP A 235 -27.48 12.95 -1.15
C ASP A 235 -27.47 13.24 0.36
N LYS A 236 -27.87 12.25 1.18
CA LYS A 236 -27.84 12.36 2.64
C LYS A 236 -26.40 12.26 3.17
N LEU A 237 -25.60 11.34 2.60
CA LEU A 237 -24.17 11.24 2.93
C LEU A 237 -23.42 12.53 2.56
N GLU A 238 -23.72 13.12 1.41
CA GLU A 238 -23.12 14.38 0.96
C GLU A 238 -23.45 15.53 1.90
N THR A 239 -24.72 15.67 2.29
CA THR A 239 -25.14 16.71 3.24
C THR A 239 -24.43 16.55 4.59
N LEU A 240 -24.35 15.30 5.08
CA LEU A 240 -23.68 14.97 6.34
C LEU A 240 -22.19 15.29 6.29
N VAL A 241 -21.48 14.83 5.25
CA VAL A 241 -20.04 15.06 5.10
C VAL A 241 -19.72 16.55 4.92
N THR A 242 -20.50 17.26 4.11
CA THR A 242 -20.31 18.71 3.88
C THR A 242 -20.47 19.49 5.19
N SER A 243 -21.45 19.12 6.02
CA SER A 243 -21.69 19.78 7.30
C SER A 243 -20.61 19.50 8.35
N LEU A 244 -20.01 18.30 8.36
CA LEU A 244 -19.08 17.88 9.41
C LEU A 244 -17.61 18.19 9.06
N PHE A 245 -17.22 18.01 7.80
CA PHE A 245 -15.84 18.14 7.34
C PHE A 245 -15.57 19.45 6.60
N GLY A 246 -16.60 20.27 6.36
CA GLY A 246 -16.46 21.61 5.79
C GLY A 246 -15.64 22.56 6.68
N ASP A 247 -15.65 22.33 8.00
CA ASP A 247 -14.92 23.13 8.98
C ASP A 247 -13.43 22.75 9.11
N VAL A 248 -12.98 21.69 8.43
CA VAL A 248 -11.55 21.32 8.42
C VAL A 248 -10.78 22.43 7.68
N PRO A 249 -9.77 23.04 8.31
CA PRO A 249 -9.06 24.17 7.72
C PRO A 249 -8.28 23.73 6.48
N ASN A 250 -8.41 24.51 5.40
CA ASN A 250 -7.51 24.41 4.26
C ASN A 250 -6.40 25.45 4.39
N LYS A 251 -5.17 24.98 4.45
CA LYS A 251 -3.94 25.78 4.58
C LYS A 251 -3.13 25.81 3.28
N ASP A 252 -3.65 25.21 2.21
CA ASP A 252 -3.02 25.13 0.88
C ASP A 252 -1.57 24.62 0.91
N VAL A 253 -1.35 23.59 1.73
CA VAL A 253 -0.03 22.98 1.93
C VAL A 253 0.38 22.23 0.67
N PRO A 254 1.58 22.47 0.10
CA PRO A 254 2.06 21.69 -1.02
C PRO A 254 2.25 20.23 -0.62
N GLN A 255 1.87 19.31 -1.51
CA GLN A 255 2.09 17.88 -1.26
C GLN A 255 3.60 17.61 -1.14
N PRO A 256 4.06 16.88 -0.10
CA PRO A 256 5.45 16.46 0.00
C PRO A 256 5.90 15.64 -1.22
N SER A 257 7.07 15.97 -1.75
CA SER A 257 7.78 15.21 -2.79
C SER A 257 9.28 15.38 -2.62
N TRP A 258 10.04 14.39 -3.08
CA TRP A 258 11.50 14.36 -3.02
C TRP A 258 12.05 14.26 -4.43
N ASP A 259 12.92 15.19 -4.80
CA ASP A 259 13.56 15.20 -6.11
C ASP A 259 14.85 14.36 -6.12
N ASP A 260 15.40 14.06 -4.94
CA ASP A 260 16.59 13.25 -4.74
C ASP A 260 16.26 11.80 -4.35
N SER A 261 17.11 10.88 -4.78
CA SER A 261 17.03 9.47 -4.38
C SER A 261 17.84 9.23 -3.11
N PRO A 262 17.31 8.47 -2.13
CA PRO A 262 18.08 8.08 -0.95
C PRO A 262 19.18 7.05 -1.28
N TRP A 263 19.23 6.55 -2.51
CA TRP A 263 20.14 5.50 -2.95
C TRP A 263 21.17 6.01 -3.97
N VAL A 264 22.05 6.90 -3.51
CA VAL A 264 23.18 7.42 -4.29
C VAL A 264 24.27 6.37 -4.51
N GLU A 265 25.18 6.61 -5.47
CA GLU A 265 26.26 5.67 -5.82
C GLU A 265 27.06 5.15 -4.60
N ALA A 266 27.29 6.00 -3.59
CA ALA A 266 28.03 5.64 -2.39
C ALA A 266 27.39 4.50 -1.56
N VAL A 267 26.07 4.28 -1.70
CA VAL A 267 25.34 3.21 -1.00
C VAL A 267 24.93 2.06 -1.93
N LEU A 268 25.30 2.11 -3.21
CA LEU A 268 25.15 1.04 -4.20
C LEU A 268 26.38 0.13 -4.20
N LYS A 269 26.30 -0.98 -4.94
CA LYS A 269 27.36 -2.01 -4.99
C LYS A 269 27.68 -2.59 -3.60
N LYS A 270 26.69 -2.61 -2.70
CA LYS A 270 26.82 -3.10 -1.32
C LYS A 270 26.19 -4.48 -1.16
N LYS A 271 26.88 -5.35 -0.42
CA LYS A 271 26.42 -6.64 0.09
C LYS A 271 26.33 -6.56 1.60
N THR A 272 25.12 -6.66 2.12
CA THR A 272 24.82 -6.56 3.54
C THR A 272 24.36 -7.92 4.06
N PHE A 273 25.14 -8.50 4.97
CA PHE A 273 24.73 -9.69 5.73
C PHE A 273 23.95 -9.25 6.96
N VAL A 274 22.87 -9.96 7.27
CA VAL A 274 21.93 -9.61 8.34
C VAL A 274 21.64 -10.85 9.17
N THR A 275 21.73 -10.71 10.49
CA THR A 275 21.33 -11.78 11.42
C THR A 275 19.84 -11.63 11.77
N PRO A 276 18.98 -12.57 11.36
CA PRO A 276 17.56 -12.57 11.70
C PRO A 276 17.31 -13.06 13.14
N VAL A 277 16.15 -12.73 13.68
CA VAL A 277 15.60 -13.30 14.92
C VAL A 277 14.97 -14.66 14.63
N ALA A 278 14.28 -14.85 13.51
CA ALA A 278 13.73 -16.15 13.11
C ALA A 278 14.77 -17.02 12.36
N GLU A 279 14.46 -18.29 12.16
CA GLU A 279 15.23 -19.20 11.30
C GLU A 279 14.81 -19.01 9.84
N LEU A 280 15.42 -18.02 9.18
CA LEU A 280 15.11 -17.64 7.81
C LEU A 280 16.39 -17.53 6.99
N ASN A 281 16.31 -17.97 5.73
CA ASN A 281 17.36 -17.79 4.73
C ASN A 281 16.77 -17.02 3.55
N GLN A 282 17.13 -15.74 3.39
CA GLN A 282 16.57 -14.89 2.34
C GLN A 282 17.64 -14.08 1.62
N LEU A 283 17.40 -13.84 0.33
CA LEU A 283 18.16 -12.93 -0.50
C LEU A 283 17.24 -11.84 -1.05
N HIS A 284 17.58 -10.59 -0.78
CA HIS A 284 16.90 -9.43 -1.35
C HIS A 284 17.86 -8.69 -2.27
N LEU A 285 17.46 -8.54 -3.53
CA LEU A 285 18.12 -7.67 -4.50
C LEU A 285 17.25 -6.44 -4.72
N MET A 286 17.85 -5.28 -4.63
CA MET A 286 17.15 -4.01 -4.66
C MET A 286 17.84 -3.05 -5.63
N TRP A 287 17.06 -2.46 -6.52
CA TRP A 287 17.51 -1.46 -7.48
C TRP A 287 16.68 -0.18 -7.34
N PRO A 288 17.31 0.99 -7.18
CA PRO A 288 16.64 2.26 -7.37
C PRO A 288 16.07 2.37 -8.79
N ILE A 289 14.84 2.86 -8.90
CA ILE A 289 14.16 3.18 -10.16
C ILE A 289 13.43 4.51 -10.01
N ASP A 290 13.07 5.12 -11.13
CA ASP A 290 12.23 6.31 -11.10
C ASP A 290 10.80 5.99 -10.62
N ASP A 291 10.11 7.02 -10.15
CA ASP A 291 8.74 6.91 -9.66
C ASP A 291 7.73 6.91 -10.82
N TYR A 292 7.42 5.73 -11.35
CA TYR A 292 6.44 5.54 -12.42
C TYR A 292 4.98 5.43 -11.93
N SER A 293 4.66 5.93 -10.73
CA SER A 293 3.32 5.76 -10.14
C SER A 293 2.21 6.38 -10.98
N GLU A 294 2.47 7.49 -11.68
CA GLU A 294 1.52 8.15 -12.60
C GLU A 294 1.16 7.28 -13.81
N PHE A 295 2.03 6.35 -14.21
CA PHE A 295 1.81 5.43 -15.34
C PHE A 295 1.15 4.11 -14.91
N TYR A 296 0.27 4.16 -13.90
CA TYR A 296 -0.37 2.96 -13.36
C TYR A 296 -1.15 2.12 -14.39
N LYS A 297 -1.57 2.74 -15.51
CA LYS A 297 -2.31 2.10 -16.59
C LYS A 297 -1.47 1.25 -17.56
N SER A 298 -0.15 1.23 -17.42
CA SER A 298 0.77 0.48 -18.29
C SER A 298 1.69 -0.49 -17.53
N ARG A 299 1.40 -0.76 -16.25
CA ARG A 299 2.20 -1.67 -15.42
C ARG A 299 2.26 -3.09 -16.01
N THR A 300 3.41 -3.74 -15.86
CA THR A 300 3.65 -5.11 -16.33
C THR A 300 4.40 -5.93 -15.27
N HIS A 301 4.06 -7.21 -15.17
CA HIS A 301 4.66 -8.14 -14.21
C HIS A 301 5.35 -9.29 -14.94
N LEU A 302 6.69 -9.22 -15.03
CA LEU A 302 7.49 -10.26 -15.69
C LEU A 302 8.45 -10.95 -14.72
N LEU A 303 9.09 -10.19 -13.83
CA LEU A 303 10.14 -10.70 -12.95
C LEU A 303 9.61 -11.58 -11.81
N GLY A 304 8.34 -11.44 -11.43
CA GLY A 304 7.70 -12.28 -10.42
C GLY A 304 6.81 -13.38 -11.01
N HIS A 305 6.96 -13.74 -12.29
CA HIS A 305 6.16 -14.80 -12.91
C HIS A 305 6.54 -16.19 -12.34
N GLU A 306 5.56 -17.05 -12.07
CA GLU A 306 5.79 -18.37 -11.46
C GLU A 306 5.61 -19.56 -12.43
N GLY A 307 5.13 -19.31 -13.65
CA GLY A 307 4.91 -20.33 -14.67
C GLY A 307 6.20 -20.97 -15.23
N GLN A 308 6.03 -22.03 -16.02
CA GLN A 308 7.15 -22.70 -16.69
C GLN A 308 7.95 -21.72 -17.55
N GLY A 309 9.27 -21.80 -17.47
CA GLY A 309 10.20 -20.87 -18.14
C GLY A 309 10.64 -19.69 -17.28
N SER A 310 9.93 -19.38 -16.20
CA SER A 310 10.29 -18.24 -15.34
C SER A 310 11.57 -18.45 -14.53
N LEU A 311 12.14 -17.34 -14.05
CA LEU A 311 13.27 -17.32 -13.14
C LEU A 311 13.03 -18.18 -11.89
N LEU A 312 11.83 -18.09 -11.28
CA LEU A 312 11.48 -18.93 -10.13
C LEU A 312 11.46 -20.42 -10.49
N SER A 313 10.89 -20.78 -11.65
CA SER A 313 10.82 -22.17 -12.11
C SER A 313 12.23 -22.77 -12.26
N LEU A 314 13.16 -22.00 -12.83
CA LEU A 314 14.56 -22.40 -12.99
C LEU A 314 15.26 -22.62 -11.65
N LEU A 315 15.16 -21.64 -10.74
CA LEU A 315 15.82 -21.71 -9.43
C LEU A 315 15.22 -22.80 -8.52
N LYS A 316 13.92 -23.08 -8.66
CA LYS A 316 13.24 -24.22 -8.00
C LYS A 316 13.77 -25.56 -8.51
N LYS A 317 13.92 -25.73 -9.84
CA LYS A 317 14.45 -26.97 -10.43
C LYS A 317 15.88 -27.26 -9.98
N MET A 318 16.69 -26.23 -9.74
CA MET A 318 18.04 -26.35 -9.19
C MET A 318 18.05 -26.64 -7.68
N GLY A 319 16.89 -26.57 -7.01
CA GLY A 319 16.77 -26.76 -5.58
C GLY A 319 17.43 -25.65 -4.77
N TRP A 320 17.46 -24.41 -5.30
CA TRP A 320 18.11 -23.27 -4.66
C TRP A 320 17.12 -22.34 -3.94
N VAL A 321 15.95 -22.10 -4.54
CA VAL A 321 14.95 -21.12 -4.08
C VAL A 321 13.56 -21.75 -4.00
N ASN A 322 12.81 -21.45 -2.93
CA ASN A 322 11.44 -21.94 -2.72
C ASN A 322 10.36 -20.95 -3.15
N ARG A 323 10.61 -19.65 -3.00
CA ARG A 323 9.68 -18.57 -3.32
C ARG A 323 10.47 -17.38 -3.86
N LEU A 324 9.92 -16.70 -4.86
CA LEU A 324 10.43 -15.44 -5.38
C LEU A 324 9.27 -14.47 -5.46
N THR A 325 9.46 -13.27 -4.95
CA THR A 325 8.52 -12.16 -5.09
C THR A 325 9.25 -10.98 -5.68
N CYS A 326 8.63 -10.32 -6.66
CA CYS A 326 9.12 -9.07 -7.22
C CYS A 326 8.06 -7.99 -6.98
N GLY A 327 8.48 -6.82 -6.53
CA GLY A 327 7.57 -5.70 -6.29
C GLY A 327 8.28 -4.35 -6.36
N VAL A 328 7.50 -3.31 -6.59
CA VAL A 328 7.95 -1.92 -6.49
C VAL A 328 7.64 -1.41 -5.11
N SER A 329 8.66 -0.88 -4.42
CA SER A 329 8.51 -0.11 -3.20
C SER A 329 8.61 1.37 -3.53
N ARG A 330 7.60 2.14 -3.13
CA ARG A 330 7.55 3.60 -3.29
C ARG A 330 7.32 4.22 -1.90
N PRO A 331 8.39 4.56 -1.16
CA PRO A 331 8.23 5.11 0.17
C PRO A 331 7.72 6.56 0.19
N GLY A 332 7.98 7.33 -0.86
CA GLY A 332 7.50 8.71 -0.97
C GLY A 332 7.34 9.11 -2.43
N LYS A 333 6.73 10.27 -2.69
CA LYS A 333 6.60 10.81 -4.04
C LYS A 333 7.96 11.26 -4.57
N GLY A 334 8.36 10.73 -5.72
CA GLY A 334 9.60 11.11 -6.41
C GLY A 334 10.73 10.08 -6.35
N PHE A 335 10.65 9.05 -5.50
CA PHE A 335 11.63 7.96 -5.50
C PHE A 335 10.98 6.59 -5.29
N ALA A 336 11.50 5.59 -5.99
CA ALA A 336 11.04 4.21 -5.90
C ALA A 336 12.20 3.22 -6.04
N SER A 337 11.95 1.98 -5.67
CA SER A 337 12.87 0.87 -5.87
C SER A 337 12.14 -0.38 -6.31
N LEU A 338 12.81 -1.21 -7.11
CA LEU A 338 12.35 -2.55 -7.46
C LEU A 338 13.11 -3.55 -6.59
N ILE A 339 12.37 -4.46 -5.95
CA ILE A 339 12.92 -5.45 -5.03
C ILE A 339 12.54 -6.84 -5.51
N ILE A 340 13.54 -7.71 -5.68
CA ILE A 340 13.37 -9.15 -5.81
C ILE A 340 13.78 -9.80 -4.49
N SER A 341 12.82 -10.45 -3.83
CA SER A 341 13.04 -11.21 -2.60
C SER A 341 12.91 -12.70 -2.87
N MET A 342 13.86 -13.50 -2.38
CA MET A 342 13.91 -14.94 -2.59
C MET A 342 14.11 -15.69 -1.28
N ASP A 343 13.29 -16.71 -1.03
CA ASP A 343 13.48 -17.65 0.09
C ASP A 343 14.44 -18.76 -0.34
N LEU A 344 15.60 -18.82 0.30
CA LEU A 344 16.68 -19.75 -0.03
C LEU A 344 16.52 -21.08 0.71
N THR A 345 16.89 -22.16 0.02
CA THR A 345 17.17 -23.45 0.64
C THR A 345 18.58 -23.46 1.26
N GLU A 346 18.92 -24.49 2.04
CA GLU A 346 20.28 -24.68 2.55
C GLU A 346 21.32 -24.77 1.43
N ASN A 347 21.00 -25.46 0.32
CA ASN A 347 21.87 -25.53 -0.86
C ASN A 347 21.99 -24.17 -1.57
N GLY A 348 20.89 -23.43 -1.66
CA GLY A 348 20.87 -22.09 -2.23
C GLY A 348 21.71 -21.09 -1.44
N LEU A 349 21.73 -21.21 -0.11
CA LEU A 349 22.55 -20.36 0.77
C LEU A 349 24.06 -20.51 0.48
N GLY A 350 24.51 -21.71 0.10
CA GLY A 350 25.89 -21.96 -0.32
C GLY A 350 26.22 -21.48 -1.74
N ARG A 351 25.22 -21.00 -2.51
CA ARG A 351 25.33 -20.67 -3.94
C ARG A 351 24.76 -19.29 -4.29
N VAL A 352 24.77 -18.36 -3.35
CA VAL A 352 24.22 -17.01 -3.53
C VAL A 352 24.75 -16.33 -4.79
N ASP A 353 26.06 -16.35 -5.03
CA ASP A 353 26.65 -15.64 -6.19
C ASP A 353 26.22 -16.29 -7.52
N ASP A 354 25.95 -17.61 -7.54
CA ASP A 354 25.40 -18.33 -8.70
C ASP A 354 23.91 -17.99 -8.91
N ILE A 355 23.13 -17.83 -7.82
CA ILE A 355 21.73 -17.37 -7.90
C ILE A 355 21.67 -15.96 -8.49
N VAL A 356 22.49 -15.04 -7.97
CA VAL A 356 22.55 -13.66 -8.47
C VAL A 356 23.01 -13.63 -9.93
N ALA A 357 23.98 -14.47 -10.30
CA ALA A 357 24.36 -14.66 -11.69
C ALA A 357 23.16 -15.09 -12.56
N LYS A 358 22.34 -16.06 -12.13
CA LYS A 358 21.13 -16.47 -12.85
C LYS A 358 20.09 -15.35 -12.98
N VAL A 359 19.96 -14.50 -11.95
CA VAL A 359 19.10 -13.30 -12.02
C VAL A 359 19.59 -12.37 -13.13
N TYR A 360 20.89 -12.04 -13.19
CA TYR A 360 21.42 -11.16 -14.22
C TYR A 360 21.40 -11.78 -15.63
N GLN A 361 21.56 -13.10 -15.76
CA GLN A 361 21.34 -13.81 -17.02
C GLN A 361 19.90 -13.65 -17.51
N TYR A 362 18.92 -13.82 -16.61
CA TYR A 362 17.52 -13.63 -16.95
C TYR A 362 17.23 -12.17 -17.32
N LEU A 363 17.75 -11.20 -16.56
CA LEU A 363 17.62 -9.77 -16.89
C LEU A 363 18.26 -9.43 -18.25
N ARG A 364 19.38 -10.07 -18.60
CA ARG A 364 20.02 -9.89 -19.91
C ARG A 364 19.16 -10.46 -21.03
N MET A 365 18.54 -11.63 -20.84
CA MET A 365 17.55 -12.17 -21.79
C MET A 365 16.43 -11.15 -22.02
N LEU A 366 15.86 -10.61 -20.94
CA LEU A 366 14.77 -9.63 -21.00
C LEU A 366 15.14 -8.33 -21.71
N ARG A 367 16.41 -7.91 -21.65
CA ARG A 367 16.92 -6.74 -22.39
C ARG A 367 17.24 -7.04 -23.85
N SER A 368 17.50 -8.30 -24.18
CA SER A 368 17.89 -8.70 -25.55
C SER A 368 16.67 -8.81 -26.45
N ASP A 369 15.51 -9.17 -25.88
CA ASP A 369 14.24 -9.22 -26.57
C ASP A 369 13.48 -7.89 -26.44
N GLU A 370 12.62 -7.59 -27.41
CA GLU A 370 11.66 -6.50 -27.26
C GLU A 370 10.62 -6.83 -26.17
N PRO A 371 10.16 -5.84 -25.38
CA PRO A 371 9.06 -6.06 -24.45
C PRO A 371 7.84 -6.68 -25.16
N GLN A 372 7.31 -7.75 -24.59
CA GLN A 372 6.30 -8.58 -25.24
C GLN A 372 4.88 -8.10 -24.92
N GLU A 373 4.20 -7.54 -25.91
CA GLU A 373 2.83 -7.02 -25.77
C GLU A 373 1.83 -8.11 -25.33
N TRP A 374 2.00 -9.36 -25.78
CA TRP A 374 1.10 -10.45 -25.40
C TRP A 374 1.09 -10.72 -23.88
N ILE A 375 2.20 -10.47 -23.18
CA ILE A 375 2.29 -10.60 -21.71
C ILE A 375 1.50 -9.48 -21.03
N PHE A 376 1.54 -8.28 -21.60
CA PHE A 376 0.72 -7.16 -21.12
C PHE A 376 -0.78 -7.46 -21.31
N LEU A 377 -1.17 -7.95 -22.49
CA LEU A 377 -2.56 -8.32 -22.79
C LEU A 377 -3.07 -9.45 -21.88
N GLU A 378 -2.21 -10.42 -21.55
CA GLU A 378 -2.52 -11.47 -20.59
C GLU A 378 -2.78 -10.91 -19.18
N ASN A 379 -1.91 -10.04 -18.68
CA ASN A 379 -2.11 -9.37 -17.39
C ASN A 379 -3.35 -8.48 -17.38
N GLN A 380 -3.61 -7.76 -18.49
CA GLN A 380 -4.82 -6.96 -18.67
C GLN A 380 -6.08 -7.84 -18.58
N ALA A 381 -6.10 -8.98 -19.27
CA ALA A 381 -7.22 -9.92 -19.21
C ALA A 381 -7.44 -10.42 -17.78
N LEU A 382 -6.39 -10.86 -17.08
CA LEU A 382 -6.48 -11.34 -15.70
C LEU A 382 -6.99 -10.27 -14.73
N ASN A 383 -6.47 -9.04 -14.81
CA ASN A 383 -6.92 -7.94 -13.96
C ASN A 383 -8.36 -7.54 -14.24
N ASN A 384 -8.76 -7.51 -15.53
CA ASN A 384 -10.15 -7.23 -15.91
C ASN A 384 -11.11 -8.29 -15.35
N LEU A 385 -10.73 -9.57 -15.38
CA LEU A 385 -11.52 -10.65 -14.77
C LEU A 385 -11.59 -10.50 -13.26
N HIS A 386 -10.46 -10.19 -12.62
CA HIS A 386 -10.41 -9.99 -11.18
C HIS A 386 -11.30 -8.82 -10.74
N PHE A 387 -11.25 -7.68 -11.44
CA PHE A 387 -12.09 -6.53 -11.13
C PHE A 387 -13.57 -6.79 -11.41
N ARG A 388 -13.88 -7.41 -12.55
CA ARG A 388 -15.25 -7.73 -12.95
C ARG A 388 -15.94 -8.66 -11.97
N PHE A 389 -15.26 -9.70 -11.49
CA PHE A 389 -15.82 -10.68 -10.57
C PHE A 389 -15.24 -10.53 -9.16
N LYS A 390 -14.91 -9.31 -8.75
CA LYS A 390 -14.39 -9.02 -7.41
C LYS A 390 -15.47 -9.32 -6.37
N ASP A 391 -15.08 -9.98 -5.28
CA ASP A 391 -15.99 -10.24 -4.18
C ASP A 391 -16.23 -8.96 -3.37
N LYS A 392 -17.43 -8.83 -2.79
CA LYS A 392 -17.80 -7.67 -1.96
C LYS A 392 -16.91 -7.62 -0.72
N GLU A 393 -16.20 -6.51 -0.56
CA GLU A 393 -15.22 -6.30 0.50
C GLU A 393 -15.90 -5.93 1.82
N GLN A 394 -15.21 -6.21 2.94
CA GLN A 394 -15.66 -5.73 4.24
C GLN A 394 -15.56 -4.20 4.30
N PRO A 395 -16.59 -3.48 4.80
CA PRO A 395 -16.67 -2.02 4.74
C PRO A 395 -15.42 -1.30 5.25
N TYR A 396 -14.88 -1.73 6.39
CA TYR A 396 -13.70 -1.13 7.01
C TYR A 396 -12.46 -1.16 6.10
N ASP A 397 -12.12 -2.34 5.57
CA ASP A 397 -10.94 -2.50 4.72
C ASP A 397 -11.13 -1.79 3.38
N TYR A 398 -12.39 -1.75 2.90
CA TYR A 398 -12.76 -1.09 1.65
C TYR A 398 -12.61 0.43 1.69
N VAL A 399 -13.07 1.09 2.76
CA VAL A 399 -12.91 2.54 2.90
C VAL A 399 -11.44 2.93 3.07
N MET A 400 -10.63 2.13 3.77
CA MET A 400 -9.19 2.36 3.89
C MET A 400 -8.49 2.28 2.54
N GLN A 401 -8.70 1.19 1.80
CA GLN A 401 -8.10 1.03 0.47
C GLN A 401 -8.53 2.17 -0.48
N SER A 402 -9.82 2.53 -0.45
CA SER A 402 -10.36 3.59 -1.30
C SER A 402 -9.79 4.97 -0.95
N ALA A 403 -9.56 5.26 0.33
CA ALA A 403 -9.00 6.54 0.77
C ALA A 403 -7.56 6.73 0.26
N THR A 404 -6.71 5.72 0.41
CA THR A 404 -5.36 5.71 -0.17
C THR A 404 -5.38 5.79 -1.70
N ASN A 405 -6.33 5.13 -2.35
CA ASN A 405 -6.47 5.18 -3.81
C ASN A 405 -6.78 6.59 -4.35
N LEU A 406 -7.45 7.46 -3.58
CA LEU A 406 -7.72 8.85 -3.96
C LEU A 406 -6.46 9.71 -4.08
N PHE A 407 -5.32 9.28 -3.53
CA PHE A 407 -4.02 9.92 -3.73
C PHE A 407 -3.25 9.36 -4.94
N ARG A 408 -3.56 8.13 -5.34
CA ARG A 408 -2.76 7.37 -6.32
C ARG A 408 -3.36 7.37 -7.72
N TYR A 409 -4.67 7.52 -7.83
CA TYR A 409 -5.40 7.39 -9.08
C TYR A 409 -6.25 8.62 -9.38
N SER A 410 -6.66 8.72 -10.64
CA SER A 410 -7.66 9.73 -11.00
C SER A 410 -8.98 9.44 -10.29
N PRO A 411 -9.82 10.45 -9.98
CA PRO A 411 -11.04 10.21 -9.23
C PRO A 411 -12.04 9.25 -9.91
N GLY A 412 -12.06 9.20 -11.24
CA GLY A 412 -12.87 8.23 -11.99
C GLY A 412 -12.31 6.80 -11.95
N ASP A 413 -11.02 6.67 -11.68
CA ASP A 413 -10.29 5.41 -11.62
C ASP A 413 -10.08 4.90 -10.18
N VAL A 414 -10.63 5.57 -9.15
CA VAL A 414 -10.34 5.25 -7.74
C VAL A 414 -10.56 3.78 -7.35
N LEU A 415 -11.57 3.11 -7.95
CA LEU A 415 -11.88 1.71 -7.68
C LEU A 415 -11.13 0.75 -8.62
N VAL A 416 -11.02 1.11 -9.90
CA VAL A 416 -10.46 0.26 -10.96
C VAL A 416 -8.94 0.39 -11.08
N GLY A 417 -8.35 1.49 -10.60
CA GLY A 417 -6.94 1.86 -10.74
C GLY A 417 -5.94 0.76 -10.38
N PRO A 418 -6.13 0.00 -9.28
CA PRO A 418 -5.26 -1.14 -8.96
C PRO A 418 -5.24 -2.27 -10.00
N TYR A 419 -6.28 -2.35 -10.85
CA TYR A 419 -6.47 -3.39 -11.87
C TYR A 419 -6.27 -2.85 -13.29
N LEU A 420 -6.44 -1.55 -13.47
CA LEU A 420 -6.57 -0.91 -14.77
C LEU A 420 -5.27 -1.00 -15.55
N LEU A 421 -5.31 -1.72 -16.68
CA LEU A 421 -4.26 -1.73 -17.69
C LEU A 421 -4.90 -1.35 -19.03
N THR A 422 -4.50 -0.25 -19.65
CA THR A 422 -5.18 0.28 -20.86
C THR A 422 -4.27 0.42 -22.07
N TYR A 423 -2.98 0.68 -21.88
CA TYR A 423 -2.03 0.83 -22.98
C TYR A 423 -0.72 0.14 -22.65
N PHE A 424 -0.12 -0.47 -23.68
CA PHE A 424 1.19 -1.08 -23.59
C PHE A 424 2.25 -0.02 -23.89
N GLU A 425 3.16 0.20 -22.94
CA GLU A 425 4.24 1.19 -23.09
C GLU A 425 5.61 0.53 -22.94
N PRO A 426 6.23 0.08 -24.04
CA PRO A 426 7.50 -0.63 -24.00
C PRO A 426 8.68 0.24 -23.58
N VAL A 427 8.60 1.57 -23.72
CA VAL A 427 9.70 2.48 -23.34
C VAL A 427 9.98 2.41 -21.84
N TYR A 428 8.95 2.51 -21.00
CA TYR A 428 9.13 2.45 -19.54
C TYR A 428 9.65 1.09 -19.07
N ILE A 429 9.27 0.01 -19.75
CA ILE A 429 9.79 -1.34 -19.46
C ILE A 429 11.29 -1.37 -19.70
N LYS A 430 11.75 -0.80 -20.81
CA LYS A 430 13.18 -0.72 -21.15
C LYS A 430 13.94 0.18 -20.17
N GLU A 431 13.37 1.30 -19.74
CA GLU A 431 13.98 2.18 -18.75
C GLU A 431 14.15 1.47 -17.41
N ILE A 432 13.09 0.85 -16.88
CA ILE A 432 13.14 0.05 -15.65
C ILE A 432 14.19 -1.05 -15.78
N LEU A 433 14.16 -1.83 -16.87
CA LEU A 433 15.16 -2.88 -17.13
C LEU A 433 16.57 -2.30 -17.24
N GLY A 434 16.73 -1.08 -17.74
CA GLY A 434 17.98 -0.33 -17.77
C GLY A 434 18.58 -0.11 -16.38
N CYS A 435 17.73 0.20 -15.39
CA CYS A 435 18.15 0.39 -13.99
C CYS A 435 18.59 -0.90 -13.29
N LEU A 436 18.16 -2.09 -13.75
CA LEU A 436 18.39 -3.37 -13.04
C LEU A 436 19.79 -3.97 -13.28
N HIS A 437 20.87 -3.18 -13.24
CA HIS A 437 22.24 -3.65 -13.49
C HIS A 437 23.04 -3.80 -12.18
N PRO A 438 24.19 -4.51 -12.20
CA PRO A 438 25.00 -4.75 -11.01
C PRO A 438 25.42 -3.48 -10.24
N ASP A 439 25.80 -2.42 -10.96
CA ASP A 439 26.32 -1.20 -10.32
C ASP A 439 25.22 -0.35 -9.64
N ASN A 440 23.97 -0.59 -10.00
CA ASN A 440 22.80 0.04 -9.37
C ASN A 440 22.11 -0.88 -8.36
N CYS A 441 22.78 -1.94 -7.90
CA CYS A 441 22.20 -2.94 -7.01
C CYS A 441 22.66 -2.75 -5.56
N ARG A 442 21.75 -3.03 -4.63
CA ARG A 442 22.03 -3.31 -3.22
C ARG A 442 21.52 -4.71 -2.90
N MET A 443 22.27 -5.45 -2.11
CA MET A 443 21.95 -6.84 -1.78
C MET A 443 21.93 -7.07 -0.29
N PHE A 444 20.85 -7.68 0.22
CA PHE A 444 20.71 -8.08 1.61
C PHE A 444 20.59 -9.61 1.71
N LEU A 445 21.45 -10.20 2.53
CA LEU A 445 21.48 -11.63 2.82
C LEU A 445 21.12 -11.87 4.27
N VAL A 446 19.97 -12.49 4.48
CA VAL A 446 19.40 -12.73 5.80
C VAL A 446 19.59 -14.20 6.14
N SER A 447 20.45 -14.51 7.12
CA SER A 447 20.62 -15.86 7.65
C SER A 447 21.34 -15.84 8.99
N ARG A 448 20.99 -16.77 9.89
CA ARG A 448 21.74 -16.98 11.15
C ARG A 448 23.17 -17.46 10.91
N THR A 449 23.47 -18.06 9.76
CA THR A 449 24.85 -18.52 9.46
C THR A 449 25.86 -17.37 9.41
N TYR A 450 25.41 -16.15 9.21
CA TYR A 450 26.26 -14.96 9.13
C TYR A 450 26.48 -14.27 10.48
N GLU A 451 25.82 -14.73 11.56
CA GLU A 451 25.92 -14.13 12.90
C GLU A 451 27.37 -13.92 13.40
N PRO A 452 28.31 -14.87 13.21
CA PRO A 452 29.70 -14.68 13.66
C PRO A 452 30.44 -13.52 12.98
N HIS A 453 29.95 -13.06 11.82
CA HIS A 453 30.55 -11.99 11.04
C HIS A 453 29.83 -10.64 11.20
N CYS A 454 28.60 -10.64 11.71
CA CYS A 454 27.77 -9.45 11.86
C CYS A 454 28.11 -8.69 13.15
N THR A 455 29.12 -7.83 13.09
CA THR A 455 29.62 -7.07 14.25
C THR A 455 28.90 -5.74 14.47
N ASP A 456 28.34 -5.14 13.41
CA ASP A 456 27.70 -3.83 13.50
C ASP A 456 26.27 -3.95 14.00
N LEU A 457 25.78 -2.89 14.65
CA LEU A 457 24.42 -2.81 15.20
C LEU A 457 23.67 -1.62 14.62
N GLU A 458 22.50 -1.89 14.04
CA GLU A 458 21.54 -0.86 13.69
C GLU A 458 20.98 -0.20 14.97
N ARG A 459 20.90 1.13 14.97
CA ARG A 459 20.64 1.96 16.17
C ARG A 459 19.32 1.66 16.89
N TRP A 460 18.24 1.40 16.16
CA TRP A 460 16.88 1.40 16.73
C TRP A 460 16.38 0.02 17.11
N TYR A 461 16.74 -0.98 16.30
CA TYR A 461 16.31 -2.38 16.47
C TYR A 461 17.45 -3.29 16.96
N ASN A 462 18.67 -2.79 17.08
CA ASN A 462 19.86 -3.60 17.37
C ASN A 462 20.01 -4.76 16.37
N THR A 463 19.71 -4.48 15.10
CA THR A 463 19.90 -5.45 14.02
C THR A 463 21.38 -5.66 13.80
N ARG A 464 21.86 -6.89 13.99
CA ARG A 464 23.25 -7.25 13.71
C ARG A 464 23.45 -7.39 12.21
N PHE A 465 24.43 -6.70 11.67
CA PHE A 465 24.75 -6.76 10.25
C PHE A 465 26.25 -6.61 9.97
N LEU A 466 26.62 -6.88 8.73
CA LEU A 466 27.93 -6.54 8.16
C LEU A 466 27.67 -6.00 6.75
N CYS A 467 28.02 -4.75 6.49
CA CYS A 467 27.90 -4.15 5.17
C CYS A 467 29.28 -4.03 4.52
N MET A 468 29.42 -4.56 3.31
CA MET A 468 30.68 -4.52 2.57
C MET A 468 30.46 -4.22 1.09
N ASP A 469 31.49 -3.68 0.44
CA ASP A 469 31.51 -3.53 -1.00
C ASP A 469 31.52 -4.90 -1.69
N ILE A 470 30.74 -5.02 -2.75
CA ILE A 470 30.80 -6.17 -3.64
C ILE A 470 32.16 -6.09 -4.37
N PRO A 471 32.99 -7.15 -4.33
CA PRO A 471 34.28 -7.14 -5.00
C PRO A 471 34.13 -6.81 -6.49
N GLU A 472 35.03 -5.99 -7.02
CA GLU A 472 34.99 -5.58 -8.43
C GLU A 472 35.07 -6.76 -9.39
N SER A 473 35.79 -7.83 -9.01
CA SER A 473 35.83 -9.09 -9.77
C SER A 473 34.46 -9.76 -9.89
N THR A 474 33.63 -9.68 -8.84
CA THR A 474 32.27 -10.20 -8.82
C THR A 474 31.34 -9.32 -9.66
N LEU A 475 31.45 -7.99 -9.53
CA LEU A 475 30.68 -7.04 -10.34
C LEU A 475 30.99 -7.23 -11.83
N GLN A 476 32.27 -7.31 -12.20
CA GLN A 476 32.70 -7.54 -13.58
C GLN A 476 32.13 -8.86 -14.13
N ARG A 477 32.18 -9.95 -13.35
CA ARG A 477 31.56 -11.22 -13.73
C ARG A 477 30.06 -11.08 -14.01
N TRP A 478 29.33 -10.32 -13.20
CA TRP A 478 27.89 -10.10 -13.41
C TRP A 478 27.59 -9.16 -14.59
N ARG A 479 28.45 -8.17 -14.87
CA ARG A 479 28.31 -7.27 -16.04
C ARG A 479 28.52 -8.03 -17.35
N GLU A 480 29.52 -8.92 -17.39
CA GLU A 480 29.92 -9.64 -18.60
C GLU A 480 29.12 -10.92 -18.84
N ILE A 481 28.24 -11.32 -17.90
CA ILE A 481 27.57 -12.62 -17.95
C ILE A 481 26.70 -12.77 -19.21
N GLU A 482 26.91 -13.87 -19.94
CA GLU A 482 26.14 -14.17 -21.14
C GLU A 482 24.77 -14.77 -20.80
N CYS A 483 23.81 -14.59 -21.71
CA CYS A 483 22.49 -15.20 -21.60
C CYS A 483 22.61 -16.73 -21.57
N ASP A 484 21.88 -17.38 -20.68
CA ASP A 484 21.81 -18.83 -20.65
C ASP A 484 20.83 -19.30 -21.74
N ILE A 485 21.31 -20.12 -22.68
CA ILE A 485 20.53 -20.65 -23.81
C ILE A 485 19.29 -21.43 -23.34
N GLY A 486 19.31 -21.98 -22.12
CA GLY A 486 18.17 -22.69 -21.53
C GLY A 486 17.08 -21.79 -20.94
N MET A 487 17.29 -20.47 -20.87
CA MET A 487 16.28 -19.53 -20.38
C MET A 487 15.29 -19.17 -21.49
N THR A 488 14.02 -19.15 -21.14
CA THR A 488 12.94 -18.75 -22.05
C THR A 488 11.98 -17.82 -21.34
N LEU A 489 11.22 -17.06 -22.11
CA LEU A 489 10.04 -16.40 -21.57
C LEU A 489 9.01 -17.45 -21.09
N PRO A 490 8.10 -17.06 -20.18
CA PRO A 490 6.99 -17.93 -19.81
C PRO A 490 6.15 -18.32 -21.02
N ALA A 491 5.56 -19.51 -20.98
CA ALA A 491 4.53 -19.89 -21.96
C ALA A 491 3.22 -19.15 -21.66
N ALA A 492 2.45 -18.83 -22.70
CA ALA A 492 1.13 -18.22 -22.57
C ALA A 492 0.21 -19.03 -21.65
N ASN A 493 -0.52 -18.34 -20.78
CA ASN A 493 -1.37 -18.99 -19.80
C ASN A 493 -2.65 -19.53 -20.44
N LYS A 494 -2.77 -20.87 -20.45
CA LYS A 494 -3.93 -21.59 -21.01
C LYS A 494 -5.13 -21.66 -20.05
N TYR A 495 -5.00 -21.17 -18.82
CA TYR A 495 -6.00 -21.24 -17.77
C TYR A 495 -6.78 -19.92 -17.60
N ILE A 496 -6.58 -18.93 -18.46
CA ILE A 496 -7.41 -17.72 -18.46
C ILE A 496 -8.81 -18.11 -18.90
N ALA A 497 -9.79 -17.93 -18.02
CA ALA A 497 -11.18 -18.24 -18.31
C ALA A 497 -11.70 -17.38 -19.47
N THR A 498 -12.46 -17.98 -20.38
CA THR A 498 -13.12 -17.30 -21.52
C THR A 498 -14.64 -17.41 -21.46
N GLU A 499 -15.17 -18.35 -20.70
CA GLU A 499 -16.60 -18.61 -20.55
C GLU A 499 -17.07 -18.21 -19.15
N PHE A 500 -18.10 -17.35 -19.10
CA PHE A 500 -18.64 -16.78 -17.86
C PHE A 500 -20.15 -16.98 -17.73
N ASN A 501 -20.69 -17.96 -18.46
CA ASN A 501 -22.12 -18.25 -18.43
C ASN A 501 -22.47 -18.81 -17.05
N ILE A 502 -23.41 -18.16 -16.37
CA ILE A 502 -23.94 -18.66 -15.10
C ILE A 502 -24.93 -19.78 -15.42
N HIS A 503 -24.64 -20.99 -14.94
CA HIS A 503 -25.55 -22.10 -15.11
C HIS A 503 -26.83 -21.87 -14.30
N PRO A 504 -28.02 -22.14 -14.88
CA PRO A 504 -29.27 -21.98 -14.16
C PRO A 504 -29.27 -22.93 -12.97
N ARG A 505 -29.68 -22.40 -11.82
CA ARG A 505 -29.75 -23.18 -10.59
C ARG A 505 -30.72 -24.36 -10.77
N PRO A 506 -30.32 -25.59 -10.41
CA PRO A 506 -31.25 -26.72 -10.39
C PRO A 506 -32.27 -26.54 -9.26
N LYS A 507 -33.56 -26.74 -9.59
CA LYS A 507 -34.71 -26.42 -8.72
C LYS A 507 -34.82 -27.30 -7.47
N ASP A 508 -34.21 -28.49 -7.50
CA ASP A 508 -34.42 -29.54 -6.51
C ASP A 508 -33.42 -29.49 -5.34
N PHE A 509 -32.48 -28.53 -5.34
CA PHE A 509 -31.41 -28.43 -4.33
C PHE A 509 -31.66 -27.32 -3.32
N SER A 510 -31.34 -27.60 -2.06
CA SER A 510 -31.36 -26.69 -0.92
C SER A 510 -30.56 -25.40 -1.16
N THR A 511 -31.05 -24.29 -0.61
CA THR A 511 -30.31 -23.02 -0.49
C THR A 511 -29.45 -22.94 0.76
N VAL A 512 -29.80 -23.68 1.82
CA VAL A 512 -29.37 -23.34 3.17
C VAL A 512 -28.19 -24.20 3.64
N ALA A 513 -28.10 -25.44 3.13
CA ALA A 513 -27.08 -26.39 3.57
C ALA A 513 -26.62 -27.28 2.42
N PRO A 514 -25.34 -27.69 2.39
CA PRO A 514 -24.85 -28.67 1.42
C PRO A 514 -25.59 -30.00 1.51
N GLU A 515 -25.94 -30.55 0.36
CA GLU A 515 -26.58 -31.86 0.24
C GLU A 515 -25.54 -32.94 -0.07
N LEU A 516 -25.70 -34.11 0.55
CA LEU A 516 -24.85 -35.27 0.30
C LEU A 516 -25.30 -35.97 -0.98
N LEU A 517 -24.53 -35.85 -2.07
CA LEU A 517 -24.85 -36.45 -3.36
C LEU A 517 -24.26 -37.85 -3.55
N VAL A 518 -23.06 -38.07 -2.99
CA VAL A 518 -22.38 -39.35 -3.07
C VAL A 518 -21.97 -39.75 -1.67
N SER A 519 -22.32 -40.97 -1.27
CA SER A 519 -21.89 -41.58 -0.02
C SER A 519 -21.46 -43.02 -0.30
N THR A 520 -20.15 -43.25 -0.34
CA THR A 520 -19.54 -44.58 -0.50
C THR A 520 -18.54 -44.82 0.62
N GLU A 521 -17.98 -46.03 0.70
CA GLU A 521 -16.87 -46.33 1.62
C GLU A 521 -15.62 -45.49 1.33
N LEU A 522 -15.41 -45.10 0.07
CA LEU A 522 -14.21 -44.38 -0.37
C LEU A 522 -14.37 -42.86 -0.37
N SER A 523 -15.59 -42.33 -0.49
CA SER A 523 -15.81 -40.90 -0.67
C SER A 523 -17.18 -40.42 -0.22
N ARG A 524 -17.22 -39.15 0.19
CA ARG A 524 -18.44 -38.38 0.44
C ARG A 524 -18.39 -37.07 -0.35
N LEU A 525 -19.39 -36.82 -1.19
CA LEU A 525 -19.50 -35.58 -1.97
C LEU A 525 -20.67 -34.75 -1.45
N TRP A 526 -20.35 -33.55 -0.98
CA TRP A 526 -21.33 -32.54 -0.60
C TRP A 526 -21.40 -31.46 -1.67
N PHE A 527 -22.61 -31.03 -2.01
CA PHE A 527 -22.84 -30.01 -3.03
C PHE A 527 -23.86 -28.98 -2.55
N LEU A 528 -23.55 -27.71 -2.80
CA LEU A 528 -24.45 -26.59 -2.56
C LEU A 528 -24.36 -25.66 -3.78
N PRO A 529 -25.42 -25.52 -4.59
CA PRO A 529 -25.42 -24.53 -5.65
C PRO A 529 -25.41 -23.11 -5.05
N ASP A 530 -24.65 -22.21 -5.68
CA ASP A 530 -24.66 -20.80 -5.29
C ASP A 530 -26.07 -20.21 -5.43
N HIS A 531 -26.45 -19.40 -4.44
CA HIS A 531 -27.73 -18.72 -4.37
C HIS A 531 -27.59 -17.25 -3.98
N GLN A 532 -26.37 -16.75 -3.72
CA GLN A 532 -26.14 -15.41 -3.19
C GLN A 532 -25.33 -14.54 -4.13
N PHE A 533 -24.28 -15.08 -4.75
CA PHE A 533 -23.27 -14.26 -5.41
C PHE A 533 -23.47 -14.15 -6.93
N GLY A 534 -23.94 -15.22 -7.57
CA GLY A 534 -24.18 -15.24 -9.01
C GLY A 534 -22.91 -15.07 -9.85
N PHE A 535 -21.75 -15.41 -9.30
CA PHE A 535 -20.46 -15.29 -9.98
C PHE A 535 -20.09 -16.59 -10.71
N PRO A 536 -19.30 -16.52 -11.80
CA PRO A 536 -18.78 -17.69 -12.50
C PRO A 536 -17.60 -18.30 -11.72
N LYS A 537 -17.83 -18.60 -10.44
CA LYS A 537 -16.85 -19.17 -9.51
C LYS A 537 -17.45 -20.39 -8.83
N ALA A 538 -16.61 -21.36 -8.49
CA ALA A 538 -16.97 -22.50 -7.66
C ALA A 538 -15.89 -22.72 -6.61
N PHE A 539 -16.30 -23.07 -5.39
CA PHE A 539 -15.39 -23.49 -4.32
C PHE A 539 -15.42 -25.01 -4.23
N VAL A 540 -14.26 -25.63 -4.44
CA VAL A 540 -14.11 -27.09 -4.38
C VAL A 540 -13.08 -27.43 -3.31
N THR A 541 -13.52 -28.17 -2.28
CA THR A 541 -12.69 -28.57 -1.15
C THR A 541 -12.60 -30.10 -1.09
N PHE A 542 -11.37 -30.63 -1.01
CA PHE A 542 -11.12 -32.05 -0.83
C PHE A 542 -10.50 -32.33 0.54
N HIS A 543 -11.15 -33.20 1.33
CA HIS A 543 -10.59 -33.72 2.57
C HIS A 543 -10.17 -35.17 2.37
N ILE A 544 -8.86 -35.41 2.28
CA ILE A 544 -8.31 -36.75 2.15
C ILE A 544 -8.06 -37.29 3.56
N ILE A 545 -8.91 -38.22 4.00
CA ILE A 545 -8.77 -38.89 5.29
C ILE A 545 -7.88 -40.11 5.07
N ARG A 546 -6.66 -40.08 5.64
CA ARG A 546 -5.77 -41.24 5.66
C ARG A 546 -6.05 -42.00 6.96
N SER A 547 -6.57 -43.23 6.83
CA SER A 547 -6.78 -44.17 7.93
C SER A 547 -5.48 -44.62 8.57
#